data_AF-A0A5A8DJB7-F1
#
_entry.id   AF-A0A5A8DJB7-F1
#
_cell.length_a   1.000
_cell.length_b   1.000
_cell.length_c   1.000
_cell.angle_alpha   90.00
_cell.angle_beta   90.00
_cell.angle_gamma   90.00
#
_symmetry.space_group_name_H-M   'P 1'
#
loop_
_entity.id
_entity.type
_entity.pdbx_description
1 polymer ?
#
loop_
_entity_poly.entity_id
_entity_poly.type
_entity_poly.pdbx_seq_one_letter_code
_entity_poly.pdbx_strand_id
1 'polypeptide(L)'
;MASRPASKLISKAPGVVFLACDMQTRFVPLIFEMESVVRSAVTLCDTAQILGHPIIFTEQYPKAFKHTVDELKGFTTAGGGTAPVFEKSQFSMITDDVRREMDGALAAGDGSAPHAVLFGIEAHVCVQQTALQLLEDGFVVHLVADAVSSQRAADRAAALQLLASQGALVTTTESVMLGLVGGAGHKQFKDVSKRLIQHNAACYTEAGGAHWAKLESDGVTERR
;
A
#
# COMPACT_ATOMS: atom_id res chain seq x y z
N MET A 1 -20.20 21.09 19.31
CA MET A 1 -20.51 19.64 19.22
C MET A 1 -19.22 18.93 18.88
N ALA A 2 -18.77 17.97 19.68
CA ALA A 2 -17.58 17.19 19.31
C ALA A 2 -17.92 16.35 18.07
N SER A 3 -17.18 16.55 16.98
CA SER A 3 -17.27 15.72 15.78
C SER A 3 -17.03 14.25 16.16
N ARG A 4 -17.83 13.33 15.60
CA ARG A 4 -17.60 11.89 15.80
C ARG A 4 -16.22 11.54 15.22
N PRO A 5 -15.40 10.75 15.93
CA PRO A 5 -14.12 10.31 15.39
C PRO A 5 -14.35 9.52 14.09
N ALA A 6 -13.47 9.71 13.12
CA ALA A 6 -13.52 9.01 11.85
C ALA A 6 -13.54 7.48 12.04
N SER A 7 -14.30 6.79 11.19
CA SER A 7 -14.33 5.32 11.20
C SER A 7 -12.94 4.78 10.85
N LYS A 8 -12.41 3.87 11.67
CA LYS A 8 -11.17 3.15 11.34
C LYS A 8 -11.40 1.97 10.39
N LEU A 9 -12.66 1.55 10.16
CA LEU A 9 -12.98 0.55 9.15
C LEU A 9 -12.83 1.15 7.74
N ILE A 10 -11.94 0.58 6.94
CA ILE A 10 -11.67 1.03 5.57
C ILE A 10 -12.85 0.79 4.61
N SER A 11 -13.70 -0.22 4.85
CA SER A 11 -14.96 -0.43 4.09
C SER A 11 -16.00 0.68 4.27
N LYS A 12 -15.81 1.56 5.26
CA LYS A 12 -16.65 2.74 5.51
C LYS A 12 -15.95 4.05 5.16
N ALA A 13 -14.79 3.97 4.51
CA ALA A 13 -14.04 5.16 4.13
C ALA A 13 -14.83 5.96 3.08
N PRO A 14 -14.95 7.29 3.24
CA PRO A 14 -15.59 8.15 2.24
C PRO A 14 -14.74 8.28 0.95
N GLY A 15 -13.45 7.97 1.06
CA GLY A 15 -12.48 7.96 -0.03
C GLY A 15 -11.21 7.25 0.45
N VAL A 16 -10.56 6.54 -0.47
CA VAL A 16 -9.33 5.78 -0.23
C VAL A 16 -8.33 6.12 -1.31
N VAL A 17 -7.10 6.44 -0.93
CA VAL A 17 -5.98 6.61 -1.86
C VAL A 17 -4.82 5.68 -1.50
N PHE A 18 -4.20 5.07 -2.49
CA PHE A 18 -3.04 4.22 -2.35
C PHE A 18 -1.78 5.04 -2.65
N LEU A 19 -0.81 5.00 -1.73
CA LEU A 19 0.42 5.78 -1.82
C LEU A 19 1.62 4.82 -1.87
N ALA A 20 2.28 4.77 -3.02
CA ALA A 20 3.46 3.97 -3.27
C ALA A 20 4.73 4.82 -3.12
N CYS A 21 5.38 4.70 -1.96
CA CYS A 21 6.51 5.52 -1.56
C CYS A 21 7.84 4.98 -2.09
N ASP A 22 8.42 5.68 -3.07
CA ASP A 22 9.85 5.60 -3.44
C ASP A 22 10.38 4.18 -3.74
N MET A 23 9.56 3.33 -4.35
CA MET A 23 9.86 1.93 -4.68
C MET A 23 10.85 1.82 -5.86
N GLN A 24 12.07 2.32 -5.69
CA GLN A 24 13.02 2.56 -6.77
C GLN A 24 14.13 1.49 -6.86
N THR A 25 14.56 1.24 -8.09
CA THR A 25 15.52 0.16 -8.44
C THR A 25 16.87 0.26 -7.73
N ARG A 26 17.36 1.45 -7.36
CA ARG A 26 18.63 1.59 -6.61
C ARG A 26 18.58 0.93 -5.23
N PHE A 27 17.41 0.86 -4.61
CA PHE A 27 17.23 0.33 -3.27
C PHE A 27 17.02 -1.19 -3.23
N VAL A 28 16.75 -1.82 -4.37
CA VAL A 28 16.50 -3.27 -4.46
C VAL A 28 17.52 -4.14 -3.71
N PRO A 29 18.85 -3.96 -3.89
CA PRO A 29 19.83 -4.79 -3.19
C PRO A 29 20.08 -4.37 -1.73
N LEU A 30 19.46 -3.29 -1.26
CA LEU A 30 19.75 -2.69 0.06
C LEU A 30 18.64 -2.95 1.08
N ILE A 31 17.40 -3.08 0.62
CA ILE A 31 16.23 -3.17 1.49
C ILE A 31 16.03 -4.61 1.99
N PHE A 32 15.79 -4.73 3.30
CA PHE A 32 15.46 -5.99 3.94
C PHE A 32 14.16 -6.58 3.34
N GLU A 33 14.22 -7.81 2.85
CA GLU A 33 13.08 -8.54 2.25
C GLU A 33 12.40 -7.81 1.07
N MET A 34 13.17 -7.08 0.27
CA MET A 34 12.61 -6.23 -0.80
C MET A 34 11.73 -6.98 -1.81
N GLU A 35 12.07 -8.23 -2.15
CA GLU A 35 11.24 -9.03 -3.08
C GLU A 35 9.82 -9.22 -2.55
N SER A 36 9.69 -9.55 -1.26
CA SER A 36 8.39 -9.65 -0.59
C SER A 36 7.65 -8.31 -0.54
N VAL A 37 8.37 -7.21 -0.32
CA VAL A 37 7.81 -5.85 -0.32
C VAL A 37 7.26 -5.50 -1.70
N VAL A 38 8.01 -5.74 -2.77
CA VAL A 38 7.60 -5.46 -4.16
C VAL A 38 6.38 -6.30 -4.53
N ARG A 39 6.38 -7.60 -4.22
CA ARG A 39 5.23 -8.48 -4.46
C ARG A 39 3.97 -8.01 -3.75
N SER A 40 4.09 -7.57 -2.50
CA SER A 40 2.98 -7.01 -1.72
C SER A 40 2.48 -5.69 -2.31
N ALA A 41 3.40 -4.82 -2.76
CA ALA A 41 3.09 -3.58 -3.45
C ALA A 41 2.35 -3.81 -4.78
N VAL A 42 2.75 -4.80 -5.59
CA VAL A 42 2.04 -5.19 -6.81
C VAL A 42 0.62 -5.63 -6.47
N THR A 43 0.43 -6.46 -5.45
CA THR A 43 -0.90 -6.90 -4.98
C THR A 43 -1.79 -5.73 -4.53
N LEU A 44 -1.21 -4.75 -3.83
CA LEU A 44 -1.94 -3.54 -3.43
C LEU A 44 -2.35 -2.71 -4.64
N CYS A 45 -1.47 -2.55 -5.64
CA CYS A 45 -1.77 -1.82 -6.87
C CYS A 45 -2.86 -2.52 -7.70
N ASP A 46 -2.78 -3.84 -7.85
CA ASP A 46 -3.83 -4.64 -8.50
C ASP A 46 -5.18 -4.47 -7.77
N THR A 47 -5.17 -4.53 -6.44
CA THR A 47 -6.37 -4.36 -5.62
C THR A 47 -6.99 -2.98 -5.81
N ALA A 48 -6.16 -1.94 -5.80
CA ALA A 48 -6.60 -0.58 -6.05
C ALA A 48 -7.24 -0.45 -7.45
N GLN A 49 -6.64 -1.03 -8.49
CA GLN A 49 -7.22 -1.04 -9.84
C GLN A 49 -8.54 -1.82 -9.91
N ILE A 50 -8.59 -3.01 -9.32
CA ILE A 50 -9.81 -3.86 -9.28
C ILE A 50 -10.97 -3.07 -8.67
N LEU A 51 -10.71 -2.34 -7.59
CA LEU A 51 -11.72 -1.61 -6.82
C LEU A 51 -11.95 -0.17 -7.31
N GLY A 52 -11.11 0.33 -8.22
CA GLY A 52 -11.20 1.69 -8.75
C GLY A 52 -10.71 2.77 -7.78
N HIS A 53 -9.76 2.43 -6.90
CA HIS A 53 -9.11 3.40 -6.02
C HIS A 53 -7.91 4.07 -6.70
N PRO A 54 -7.70 5.39 -6.50
CA PRO A 54 -6.53 6.10 -7.01
C PRO A 54 -5.24 5.58 -6.39
N ILE A 55 -4.18 5.54 -7.20
CA ILE A 55 -2.82 5.20 -6.79
C ILE A 55 -1.92 6.37 -7.15
N ILE A 56 -1.06 6.80 -6.24
CA ILE A 56 -0.06 7.83 -6.46
C ILE A 56 1.31 7.26 -6.11
N PHE A 57 2.27 7.43 -7.01
CA PHE A 57 3.66 7.06 -6.82
C PHE A 57 4.52 8.28 -6.55
N THR A 58 5.56 8.12 -5.74
CA THR A 58 6.66 9.08 -5.68
C THR A 58 7.99 8.42 -5.99
N GLU A 59 8.92 9.23 -6.49
CA GLU A 59 10.33 8.86 -6.65
C GLU A 59 11.21 9.88 -5.94
N GLN A 60 11.99 9.43 -4.97
CA GLN A 60 13.00 10.26 -4.31
C GLN A 60 14.21 10.39 -5.23
N TYR A 61 14.54 11.62 -5.63
CA TYR A 61 15.75 11.96 -6.38
C TYR A 61 16.16 10.92 -7.46
N PRO A 62 15.29 10.64 -8.45
CA PRO A 62 15.44 9.51 -9.37
C PRO A 62 16.70 9.56 -10.24
N LYS A 63 17.28 10.75 -10.44
CA LYS A 63 18.60 10.88 -11.07
C LYS A 63 19.67 10.00 -10.40
N ALA A 64 19.66 9.91 -9.07
CA ALA A 64 20.58 9.07 -8.31
C ALA A 64 19.97 7.71 -7.93
N PHE A 65 18.72 7.70 -7.48
CA PHE A 65 18.06 6.49 -6.96
C PHE A 65 17.33 5.67 -8.02
N LYS A 66 17.43 6.10 -9.29
CA LYS A 66 16.78 5.48 -10.45
C LYS A 66 15.26 5.54 -10.30
N HIS A 67 14.56 4.90 -11.23
CA HIS A 67 13.10 4.92 -11.26
C HIS A 67 12.50 3.74 -10.49
N THR A 68 11.18 3.79 -10.34
CA THR A 68 10.31 2.75 -9.82
C THR A 68 10.68 1.38 -10.42
N VAL A 69 10.64 0.33 -9.60
CA VAL A 69 10.93 -1.06 -10.00
C VAL A 69 10.03 -1.52 -11.15
N ASP A 70 10.56 -2.40 -12.01
CA ASP A 70 9.92 -2.80 -13.27
C ASP A 70 8.55 -3.46 -13.05
N GLU A 71 8.41 -4.23 -11.97
CA GLU A 71 7.19 -4.91 -11.55
C GLU A 71 6.04 -3.94 -11.27
N LEU A 72 6.35 -2.69 -10.91
CA LEU A 72 5.37 -1.66 -10.62
C LEU A 72 5.18 -0.67 -11.79
N LYS A 73 6.04 -0.68 -12.81
CA LYS A 73 5.97 0.29 -13.92
C LYS A 73 4.66 0.21 -14.69
N GLY A 74 4.09 -0.99 -14.87
CA GLY A 74 2.84 -1.16 -15.60
C GLY A 74 1.63 -0.44 -14.97
N PHE A 75 1.71 -0.07 -13.69
CA PHE A 75 0.66 0.71 -13.03
C PHE A 75 0.80 2.21 -13.29
N THR A 76 2.01 2.68 -13.61
CA THR A 76 2.33 4.10 -13.71
C THR A 76 2.08 4.66 -15.10
N THR A 77 1.80 5.96 -15.20
CA THR A 77 1.66 6.66 -16.49
C THR A 77 2.91 6.53 -17.37
N ALA A 78 4.10 6.47 -16.77
CA ALA A 78 5.36 6.26 -17.49
C ALA A 78 5.49 4.86 -18.12
N GLY A 79 4.83 3.84 -17.55
CA GLY A 79 4.81 2.47 -18.05
C GLY A 79 3.53 2.05 -18.77
N GLY A 80 2.66 3.01 -19.13
CA GLY A 80 1.41 2.77 -19.86
C GLY A 80 0.18 2.50 -18.98
N GLY A 81 0.32 2.58 -17.66
CA GLY A 81 -0.79 2.59 -16.71
C GLY A 81 -1.39 3.99 -16.51
N THR A 82 -2.12 4.16 -15.41
CA THR A 82 -2.88 5.40 -15.12
C THR A 82 -2.40 6.14 -13.88
N ALA A 83 -1.56 5.54 -13.04
CA ALA A 83 -1.14 6.15 -11.79
C ALA A 83 -0.03 7.19 -12.02
N PRO A 84 -0.18 8.45 -11.58
CA PRO A 84 0.87 9.45 -11.71
C PRO A 84 2.08 9.13 -10.83
N VAL A 85 3.25 9.59 -11.28
CA VAL A 85 4.52 9.51 -10.55
C VAL A 85 5.03 10.92 -10.33
N PHE A 86 5.33 11.26 -9.08
CA PHE A 86 5.88 12.57 -8.71
C PHE A 86 7.30 12.45 -8.21
N GLU A 87 8.24 13.15 -8.85
CA GLU A 87 9.60 13.25 -8.35
C GLU A 87 9.67 14.20 -7.16
N LYS A 88 10.50 13.88 -6.16
CA LYS A 88 10.69 14.73 -4.98
C LYS A 88 12.11 14.68 -4.43
N SER A 89 12.47 15.72 -3.68
CA SER A 89 13.68 15.80 -2.88
C SER A 89 13.41 15.79 -1.38
N GLN A 90 12.22 16.24 -0.94
CA GLN A 90 11.77 16.09 0.44
C GLN A 90 11.36 14.64 0.75
N PHE A 91 11.49 14.23 2.01
CA PHE A 91 11.23 12.85 2.41
C PHE A 91 9.74 12.48 2.39
N SER A 92 8.88 13.33 2.95
CA SER A 92 7.43 13.12 2.85
C SER A 92 6.98 13.11 1.38
N MET A 93 6.07 12.20 1.02
CA MET A 93 5.43 12.15 -0.29
C MET A 93 4.61 13.40 -0.58
N ILE A 94 4.17 14.12 0.46
CA ILE A 94 3.20 15.21 0.36
C ILE A 94 3.87 16.51 -0.13
N THR A 95 4.20 16.54 -1.42
CA THR A 95 4.49 17.77 -2.16
C THR A 95 3.18 18.48 -2.52
N ASP A 96 3.27 19.73 -2.99
CA ASP A 96 2.09 20.45 -3.49
C ASP A 96 1.42 19.73 -4.67
N ASP A 97 2.20 19.04 -5.50
CA ASP A 97 1.68 18.26 -6.63
C ASP A 97 0.95 16.99 -6.17
N VAL A 98 1.53 16.25 -5.22
CA VAL A 98 0.89 15.06 -4.64
C VAL A 98 -0.37 15.46 -3.87
N ARG A 99 -0.32 16.56 -3.10
CA ARG A 99 -1.50 17.10 -2.40
C ARG A 99 -2.63 17.40 -3.37
N ARG A 100 -2.34 18.13 -4.45
CA ARG A 100 -3.33 18.49 -5.47
C ARG A 100 -3.95 17.26 -6.13
N GLU A 101 -3.14 16.24 -6.44
CA GLU A 101 -3.64 14.98 -6.98
C GLU A 101 -4.55 14.25 -5.99
N MET A 102 -4.15 14.17 -4.72
CA MET A 102 -4.96 13.57 -3.66
C MET A 102 -6.30 14.30 -3.48
N ASP A 103 -6.29 15.63 -3.42
CA ASP A 103 -7.49 16.44 -3.24
C ASP A 103 -8.46 16.27 -4.42
N GLY A 104 -7.93 16.21 -5.66
CA GLY A 104 -8.73 15.92 -6.85
C GLY A 104 -9.34 14.53 -6.83
N ALA A 105 -8.55 13.51 -6.46
CA ALA A 105 -8.99 12.13 -6.41
C ALA A 105 -10.00 11.84 -5.28
N LEU A 106 -10.00 12.67 -4.23
CA LEU A 106 -10.85 12.53 -3.04
C LEU A 106 -11.96 13.59 -2.95
N ALA A 107 -12.11 14.45 -3.97
CA ALA A 107 -13.03 15.60 -3.96
C ALA A 107 -14.51 15.25 -3.73
N ALA A 108 -14.93 14.01 -4.00
CA ALA A 108 -16.31 13.54 -3.82
C ALA A 108 -16.65 13.12 -2.38
N GLY A 109 -15.72 13.27 -1.43
CA GLY A 109 -15.92 12.88 -0.04
C GLY A 109 -17.05 13.65 0.66
N ASP A 110 -17.63 13.05 1.70
CA ASP A 110 -18.75 13.61 2.48
C ASP A 110 -18.30 14.52 3.65
N GLY A 111 -17.03 14.94 3.64
CA GLY A 111 -16.41 15.69 4.74
C GLY A 111 -15.88 14.82 5.88
N SER A 112 -16.08 13.49 5.85
CA SER A 112 -15.38 12.56 6.73
C SER A 112 -13.91 12.41 6.34
N ALA A 113 -13.07 12.00 7.29
CA ALA A 113 -11.64 11.81 7.04
C ALA A 113 -11.40 10.77 5.93
N PRO A 114 -10.64 11.09 4.89
CA PRO A 114 -10.22 10.13 3.89
C PRO A 114 -9.19 9.15 4.45
N HIS A 115 -9.06 8.00 3.79
CA HIS A 115 -8.12 6.95 4.18
C HIS A 115 -6.94 6.92 3.21
N ALA A 116 -5.74 6.73 3.73
CA ALA A 116 -4.53 6.53 2.96
C ALA A 116 -3.97 5.12 3.21
N VAL A 117 -3.83 4.31 2.16
CA VAL A 117 -3.12 3.03 2.20
C VAL A 117 -1.67 3.30 1.80
N LEU A 118 -0.77 3.30 2.77
CA LEU A 118 0.62 3.70 2.59
C LEU A 118 1.55 2.47 2.61
N PHE A 119 2.37 2.36 1.57
CA PHE A 119 3.37 1.31 1.42
C PHE A 119 4.61 1.84 0.69
N GLY A 120 5.72 1.11 0.80
CA GLY A 120 6.99 1.46 0.15
C GLY A 120 8.17 1.63 1.11
N ILE A 121 9.13 2.46 0.72
CA ILE A 121 10.42 2.61 1.41
C ILE A 121 10.85 4.08 1.54
N GLU A 122 11.74 4.44 2.46
CA GLU A 122 12.14 3.66 3.64
C GLU A 122 11.16 3.90 4.80
N ALA A 123 10.83 2.82 5.53
CA ALA A 123 9.89 2.81 6.65
C ALA A 123 10.14 3.95 7.65
N HIS A 124 11.41 4.17 8.03
CA HIS A 124 11.83 5.12 9.05
C HIS A 124 12.15 6.54 8.52
N VAL A 125 12.01 6.77 7.21
CA VAL A 125 12.32 8.07 6.57
C VAL A 125 11.10 8.57 5.80
N CYS A 126 11.00 8.23 4.51
CA CYS A 126 9.96 8.76 3.62
C CYS A 126 8.57 8.28 4.05
N VAL A 127 8.43 6.99 4.38
CA VAL A 127 7.16 6.43 4.84
C VAL A 127 6.76 7.02 6.19
N GLN A 128 7.68 7.12 7.15
CA GLN A 128 7.40 7.70 8.47
C GLN A 128 6.97 9.16 8.37
N GLN A 129 7.72 10.01 7.65
CA GLN A 129 7.36 11.42 7.51
C GLN A 129 6.03 11.61 6.77
N THR A 130 5.78 10.80 5.74
CA THR A 130 4.50 10.81 5.03
C THR A 130 3.33 10.44 5.95
N ALA A 131 3.48 9.35 6.72
CA ALA A 131 2.44 8.89 7.63
C ALA A 131 2.13 9.92 8.73
N LEU A 132 3.16 10.53 9.33
CA LEU A 132 2.99 11.56 10.35
C LEU A 132 2.26 12.79 9.79
N GLN A 133 2.67 13.27 8.62
CA GLN A 133 2.01 14.41 7.98
C GLN A 133 0.55 14.10 7.61
N LEU A 134 0.27 12.92 7.06
CA LEU A 134 -1.10 12.50 6.77
C LEU A 134 -1.97 12.44 8.03
N LEU A 135 -1.43 11.96 9.16
CA LEU A 135 -2.13 11.95 10.44
C LEU A 135 -2.41 13.38 10.94
N GLU A 136 -1.46 14.30 10.81
CA GLU A 136 -1.64 15.73 11.11
C GLU A 136 -2.72 16.37 10.24
N ASP A 137 -2.79 15.98 8.97
CA ASP A 137 -3.81 16.40 8.01
C ASP A 137 -5.18 15.70 8.22
N GLY A 138 -5.29 14.85 9.23
CA GLY A 138 -6.54 14.20 9.63
C GLY A 138 -6.92 12.96 8.81
N PHE A 139 -6.00 12.38 8.03
CA PHE A 139 -6.24 11.12 7.32
C PHE A 139 -6.25 9.93 8.29
N VAL A 140 -7.01 8.88 7.94
CA VAL A 140 -6.83 7.55 8.53
C VAL A 140 -5.76 6.80 7.74
N VAL A 141 -4.58 6.64 8.34
CA VAL A 141 -3.43 5.98 7.68
C VAL A 141 -3.45 4.48 7.96
N HIS A 142 -3.48 3.67 6.89
CA HIS A 142 -3.28 2.22 6.89
C HIS A 142 -1.85 1.95 6.43
N LEU A 143 -0.96 1.62 7.37
CA LEU A 143 0.44 1.34 7.11
C LEU A 143 0.63 -0.16 6.85
N VAL A 144 0.94 -0.53 5.61
CA VAL A 144 0.93 -1.93 5.17
C VAL A 144 2.28 -2.59 5.46
N ALA A 145 2.39 -3.28 6.59
CA ALA A 145 3.68 -3.69 7.18
C ALA A 145 4.48 -4.66 6.29
N ASP A 146 3.82 -5.58 5.59
CA ASP A 146 4.39 -6.53 4.63
C ASP A 146 4.76 -5.88 3.27
N ALA A 147 4.33 -4.65 3.04
CA ALA A 147 4.72 -3.81 1.89
C ALA A 147 5.54 -2.58 2.31
N VAL A 148 6.10 -2.57 3.53
CA VAL A 148 6.95 -1.48 4.05
C VAL A 148 8.24 -2.04 4.62
N SER A 149 9.38 -1.47 4.23
CA SER A 149 10.68 -1.91 4.73
C SER A 149 11.74 -0.81 4.78
N SER A 150 12.91 -1.15 5.31
CA SER A 150 14.11 -0.31 5.41
C SER A 150 15.33 -1.17 5.14
N GLN A 151 16.50 -0.55 4.99
CA GLN A 151 17.74 -1.30 4.80
C GLN A 151 18.05 -2.21 5.99
N ARG A 152 17.77 -1.75 7.20
CA ARG A 152 17.96 -2.52 8.44
C ARG A 152 16.61 -2.87 9.06
N ALA A 153 16.47 -4.13 9.46
CA ALA A 153 15.25 -4.61 10.13
C ALA A 153 14.93 -3.85 11.43
N ALA A 154 15.96 -3.38 12.14
CA ALA A 154 15.79 -2.57 13.35
C ALA A 154 15.12 -1.22 13.06
N ASP A 155 15.52 -0.54 11.99
CA ASP A 155 14.96 0.77 11.62
C ASP A 155 13.50 0.61 11.16
N ARG A 156 13.23 -0.47 10.39
CA ARG A 156 11.86 -0.86 10.04
C ARG A 156 11.00 -1.09 11.29
N ALA A 157 11.47 -1.89 12.24
CA ALA A 157 10.72 -2.23 13.45
C ALA A 157 10.41 -0.99 14.30
N ALA A 158 11.41 -0.11 14.49
CA ALA A 158 11.25 1.12 15.24
C ALA A 158 10.21 2.05 14.59
N ALA A 159 10.24 2.20 13.26
CA ALA A 159 9.28 3.03 12.53
C ALA A 159 7.84 2.49 12.64
N LEU A 160 7.64 1.19 12.46
CA LEU A 160 6.31 0.57 12.60
C LEU A 160 5.74 0.78 14.01
N GLN A 161 6.56 0.60 15.05
CA GLN A 161 6.14 0.82 16.43
C GLN A 161 5.81 2.29 16.71
N LEU A 162 6.66 3.22 16.23
CA LEU A 162 6.43 4.65 16.37
C LEU A 162 5.10 5.05 15.72
N LEU A 163 4.90 4.68 14.46
CA LEU A 163 3.70 5.07 13.70
C LEU A 163 2.43 4.47 14.30
N ALA A 164 2.48 3.22 14.80
CA ALA A 164 1.39 2.63 15.56
C ALA A 164 1.03 3.48 16.80
N SER A 165 2.04 3.93 17.55
CA SER A 165 1.84 4.78 18.74
C SER A 165 1.27 6.16 18.41
N GLN A 166 1.48 6.66 17.18
CA GLN A 166 0.94 7.93 16.70
C GLN A 166 -0.46 7.80 16.09
N GLY A 167 -1.01 6.58 15.99
CA GLY A 167 -2.38 6.34 15.55
C GLY A 167 -2.52 5.79 14.14
N ALA A 168 -1.43 5.54 13.41
CA ALA A 168 -1.48 4.78 12.16
C ALA A 168 -1.94 3.34 12.44
N LEU A 169 -2.76 2.81 11.53
CA LEU A 169 -3.23 1.42 11.58
C LEU A 169 -2.19 0.54 10.89
N VAL A 170 -1.31 -0.06 11.68
CA VAL A 170 -0.37 -1.07 11.15
C VAL A 170 -1.16 -2.32 10.78
N THR A 171 -1.14 -2.66 9.50
CA THR A 171 -1.98 -3.69 8.87
C THR A 171 -1.15 -4.51 7.89
N THR A 172 -1.80 -5.39 7.12
CA THR A 172 -1.17 -6.23 6.08
C THR A 172 -1.90 -6.12 4.75
N THR A 173 -1.26 -6.57 3.67
CA THR A 173 -1.85 -6.58 2.33
C THR A 173 -3.18 -7.32 2.32
N GLU A 174 -3.24 -8.55 2.87
CA GLU A 174 -4.49 -9.32 2.97
C GLU A 174 -5.57 -8.57 3.76
N SER A 175 -5.21 -7.96 4.90
CA SER A 175 -6.17 -7.24 5.74
C SER A 175 -6.73 -6.00 5.05
N VAL A 176 -5.93 -5.29 4.26
CA VAL A 176 -6.41 -4.16 3.44
C VAL A 176 -7.36 -4.66 2.35
N MET A 177 -6.97 -5.71 1.61
CA MET A 177 -7.78 -6.28 0.53
C MET A 177 -9.17 -6.71 1.00
N LEU A 178 -9.23 -7.51 2.06
CA LEU A 178 -10.50 -7.99 2.62
C LEU A 178 -11.25 -6.88 3.37
N GLY A 179 -10.53 -5.96 4.00
CA GLY A 179 -11.09 -4.80 4.66
C GLY A 179 -11.85 -3.88 3.70
N LEU A 180 -11.33 -3.66 2.49
CA LEU A 180 -11.95 -2.79 1.49
C LEU A 180 -13.27 -3.34 0.95
N VAL A 181 -13.33 -4.65 0.71
CA VAL A 181 -14.56 -5.30 0.24
C VAL A 181 -15.58 -5.51 1.37
N GLY A 182 -15.14 -5.53 2.63
CA GLY A 182 -15.99 -5.57 3.83
C GLY A 182 -16.80 -6.86 4.04
N GLY A 183 -16.98 -7.69 3.01
CA GLY A 183 -17.65 -8.98 3.09
C GLY A 183 -17.78 -9.68 1.73
N ALA A 184 -18.09 -10.98 1.77
CA ALA A 184 -18.17 -11.83 0.58
C ALA A 184 -19.30 -11.44 -0.41
N GLY A 185 -20.26 -10.63 0.02
CA GLY A 185 -21.35 -10.11 -0.82
C GLY A 185 -20.93 -8.94 -1.73
N HIS A 186 -19.72 -8.41 -1.60
CA HIS A 186 -19.25 -7.29 -2.41
C HIS A 186 -19.09 -7.69 -3.88
N LYS A 187 -19.48 -6.81 -4.82
CA LYS A 187 -19.46 -7.07 -6.27
C LYS A 187 -18.10 -7.55 -6.80
N GLN A 188 -17.02 -6.98 -6.26
CA GLN A 188 -15.63 -7.27 -6.66
C GLN A 188 -14.96 -8.32 -5.75
N PHE A 189 -15.68 -8.92 -4.78
CA PHE A 189 -15.09 -9.87 -3.84
C PHE A 189 -14.38 -11.04 -4.55
N LYS A 190 -14.97 -11.58 -5.62
CA LYS A 190 -14.39 -12.71 -6.36
C LYS A 190 -13.05 -12.37 -7.00
N ASP A 191 -12.92 -11.16 -7.56
CA ASP A 191 -11.68 -10.72 -8.21
C ASP A 191 -10.59 -10.45 -7.17
N VAL A 192 -10.95 -9.79 -6.06
CA VAL A 192 -10.05 -9.56 -4.92
C VAL A 192 -9.61 -10.89 -4.28
N SER A 193 -10.55 -11.82 -4.07
CA SER A 193 -10.27 -13.15 -3.52
C SER A 193 -9.33 -13.96 -4.41
N LYS A 194 -9.56 -13.95 -5.74
CA LYS A 194 -8.64 -14.58 -6.70
C LYS A 194 -7.24 -13.97 -6.60
N ARG A 195 -7.14 -12.65 -6.52
CA ARG A 195 -5.85 -11.96 -6.41
C ARG A 195 -5.14 -12.27 -5.09
N LEU A 196 -5.90 -12.42 -4.00
CA LEU A 196 -5.39 -12.77 -2.68
C LEU A 196 -4.80 -14.19 -2.68
N ILE A 197 -5.50 -15.17 -3.29
CA ILE A 197 -4.99 -16.54 -3.40
C ILE A 197 -3.62 -16.56 -4.11
N GLN A 198 -3.48 -15.79 -5.20
CA GLN A 198 -2.21 -15.66 -5.93
C GLN A 198 -1.11 -15.03 -5.08
N HIS A 199 -1.44 -13.97 -4.32
CA HIS A 199 -0.49 -13.32 -3.40
C HIS A 199 0.00 -14.31 -2.34
N ASN A 200 -0.93 -14.98 -1.69
CA ASN A 200 -0.67 -15.94 -0.63
C ASN A 200 0.19 -17.09 -1.14
N ALA A 201 -0.18 -17.74 -2.25
CA ALA A 201 0.59 -18.83 -2.84
C ALA A 201 2.08 -18.44 -3.03
N ALA A 202 2.36 -17.23 -3.51
CA ALA A 202 3.71 -16.73 -3.71
C ALA A 202 4.47 -16.44 -2.40
N CYS A 203 3.80 -15.98 -1.35
CA CYS A 203 4.42 -15.81 -0.03
C CYS A 203 4.81 -17.15 0.62
N TYR A 204 4.00 -18.20 0.40
CA TYR A 204 4.24 -19.49 1.04
C TYR A 204 5.27 -20.36 0.32
N THR A 205 5.48 -20.17 -0.98
CA THR A 205 6.59 -20.81 -1.69
C THR A 205 7.94 -20.41 -1.12
N GLU A 206 8.07 -19.17 -0.62
CA GLU A 206 9.28 -18.66 0.04
C GLU A 206 9.43 -19.13 1.50
N ALA A 207 8.31 -19.29 2.21
CA ALA A 207 8.29 -19.79 3.60
C ALA A 207 8.45 -21.33 3.73
N GLY A 208 8.63 -22.05 2.62
CA GLY A 208 8.74 -23.53 2.57
C GLY A 208 7.50 -24.17 1.93
N GLY A 209 7.51 -24.27 0.60
CA GLY A 209 6.37 -24.57 -0.28
C GLY A 209 5.66 -25.93 -0.16
N ALA A 210 5.89 -26.75 0.87
CA ALA A 210 5.27 -28.08 0.99
C ALA A 210 3.77 -28.06 1.38
N HIS A 211 3.29 -26.98 2.00
CA HIS A 211 1.90 -26.91 2.49
C HIS A 211 0.88 -26.54 1.40
N TRP A 212 1.26 -25.73 0.41
CA TRP A 212 0.32 -25.22 -0.60
C TRP A 212 0.13 -26.11 -1.80
N ALA A 213 1.20 -26.80 -2.24
CA ALA A 213 1.08 -27.91 -3.19
C ALA A 213 0.09 -28.97 -2.68
N LYS A 214 -0.01 -29.13 -1.36
CA LYS A 214 -0.97 -30.01 -0.70
C LYS A 214 -2.40 -29.45 -0.71
N LEU A 215 -2.59 -28.15 -0.48
CA LEU A 215 -3.92 -27.52 -0.55
C LEU A 215 -4.49 -27.47 -1.98
N GLU A 216 -3.64 -27.30 -2.99
CA GLU A 216 -4.01 -27.47 -4.40
C GLU A 216 -4.32 -28.93 -4.74
N SER A 217 -3.54 -29.90 -4.26
CA SER A 217 -3.83 -31.32 -4.47
C SER A 217 -5.08 -31.81 -3.73
N ASP A 218 -5.41 -31.19 -2.59
CA ASP A 218 -6.56 -31.53 -1.76
C ASP A 218 -7.86 -30.84 -2.25
N GLY A 219 -7.83 -30.11 -3.37
CA GLY A 219 -9.02 -29.53 -4.01
C GLY A 219 -9.66 -28.36 -3.25
N VAL A 220 -8.95 -27.80 -2.26
CA VAL A 220 -9.44 -26.68 -1.44
C VAL A 220 -9.58 -25.38 -2.26
N THR A 221 -8.92 -25.31 -3.42
CA THR A 221 -9.00 -24.21 -4.38
C THR A 221 -10.16 -24.34 -5.39
N GLU A 222 -10.87 -25.48 -5.42
CA GLU A 222 -12.08 -25.62 -6.23
C GLU A 222 -13.33 -25.22 -5.43
N ARG A 223 -14.06 -24.27 -6.03
CA ARG A 223 -15.19 -23.52 -5.47
C ARG A 223 -16.23 -24.41 -4.77
N ARG A 224 -16.66 -23.97 -3.58
CA ARG A 224 -18.07 -24.03 -3.17
C ARG A 224 -18.61 -22.61 -3.03
#